data_AF-A0A3R9ZJ42-F1
#
_entry.id   AF-A0A3R9ZJ42-F1
#
_cell.length_a   1.000
_cell.length_b   1.000
_cell.length_c   1.000
_cell.angle_alpha   90.00
_cell.angle_beta   90.00
_cell.angle_gamma   90.00
#
_symmetry.space_group_name_H-M   'P 1'
#
loop_
_entity.id
_entity.type
_entity.pdbx_description
1 polymer ?
#
loop_
_entity_poly.entity_id
_entity_poly.type
_entity_poly.pdbx_seq_one_letter_code
_entity_poly.pdbx_strand_id
1 'polypeptide(L)'
;MYGAVDLAKRLLQICGQIFRYAVITERTERYITADLKGALKSVKKSNYNRLKIDELPEFLNKLEIYQGEVLTKFAVKLIILTFVRTIELRGAKWEEFNLDKKEWHIPSDRMKMKEKHIVPLSRQAIKIVEKIKELGFDSEYVFPNVQKLKGHMSENTMLYALYRMGYHRRATIHGFRAIASTILNEEGFKSDWIERQLAHSERNSIRASYNYAQYLTERREMMQWYSDYIDSMKNKNL
;
A
#
# COMPACT_ATOMS: atom_id res chain seq x y z
N MET A 1 -11.63 20.32 9.47
CA MET A 1 -13.02 19.81 9.38
C MET A 1 -13.12 18.29 9.18
N TYR A 2 -12.22 17.64 8.43
CA TYR A 2 -12.28 16.17 8.20
C TYR A 2 -12.05 15.31 9.46
N GLY A 3 -11.09 15.66 10.32
CA GLY A 3 -10.75 14.85 11.51
C GLY A 3 -11.87 14.73 12.55
N ALA A 4 -12.70 15.77 12.71
CA ALA A 4 -13.80 15.74 13.66
C ALA A 4 -14.89 14.72 13.29
N VAL A 5 -15.17 14.55 11.98
CA VAL A 5 -16.19 13.60 11.51
C VAL A 5 -15.68 12.16 11.58
N ASP A 6 -14.41 11.92 11.25
CA ASP A 6 -13.80 10.59 11.40
C ASP A 6 -13.69 10.18 12.87
N LEU A 7 -13.34 11.12 13.75
CA LEU A 7 -13.34 10.91 15.19
C LEU A 7 -14.76 10.59 15.70
N ALA A 8 -15.77 11.34 15.27
CA ALA A 8 -17.17 11.10 15.65
C ALA A 8 -17.66 9.71 15.20
N LYS A 9 -17.29 9.27 13.99
CA LYS A 9 -17.61 7.91 13.51
C LYS A 9 -16.91 6.82 14.32
N ARG A 10 -15.62 7.01 14.67
CA ARG A 10 -14.89 6.07 15.52
C ARG A 10 -15.50 5.98 16.92
N LEU A 11 -15.82 7.12 17.53
CA LEU A 11 -16.47 7.16 18.85
C LEU A 11 -17.82 6.45 18.81
N LEU A 12 -18.65 6.68 17.79
CA LEU A 12 -19.92 5.97 17.65
C LEU A 12 -19.73 4.46 17.50
N GLN A 13 -18.71 4.01 16.75
CA GLN A 13 -18.37 2.58 16.66
C GLN A 13 -17.95 1.99 18.01
N ILE A 14 -17.10 2.70 18.77
CA ILE A 14 -16.65 2.27 20.11
C ILE A 14 -17.83 2.18 21.07
N CYS A 15 -18.66 3.24 21.15
CA CYS A 15 -19.88 3.22 21.95
C CYS A 15 -20.78 2.05 21.54
N GLY A 16 -20.93 1.80 20.24
CA GLY A 16 -21.73 0.68 19.75
C GLY A 16 -21.16 -0.70 20.09
N GLN A 17 -19.85 -0.84 20.28
CA GLN A 17 -19.26 -2.08 20.81
C GLN A 17 -19.55 -2.23 22.31
N ILE A 18 -19.40 -1.15 23.09
CA ILE A 18 -19.66 -1.14 24.53
C ILE A 18 -21.13 -1.50 24.80
N PHE A 19 -22.09 -0.85 24.12
CA PHE A 19 -23.51 -1.12 24.33
C PHE A 19 -23.92 -2.53 23.87
N ARG A 20 -23.33 -3.07 22.80
CA ARG A 20 -23.58 -4.47 22.42
C ARG A 20 -23.08 -5.45 23.48
N TYR A 21 -21.88 -5.20 24.02
CA TYR A 21 -21.35 -6.00 25.11
C TYR A 21 -22.21 -5.90 26.38
N ALA A 22 -22.67 -4.69 26.71
CA ALA A 22 -23.57 -4.47 27.84
C ALA A 22 -24.91 -5.20 27.68
N VAL A 23 -25.48 -5.27 26.47
CA VAL A 23 -26.70 -6.05 26.19
C VAL A 23 -26.46 -7.55 26.36
N ILE A 24 -25.39 -8.09 25.76
CA ILE A 24 -25.05 -9.52 25.85
C ILE A 24 -24.78 -9.95 27.30
N THR A 25 -24.30 -9.02 28.12
CA THR A 25 -24.00 -9.27 29.53
C THR A 25 -25.08 -8.75 30.48
N GLU A 26 -26.27 -8.45 29.95
CA GLU A 26 -27.47 -8.06 30.71
C GLU A 26 -27.29 -6.82 31.59
N ARG A 27 -26.29 -5.97 31.30
CA ARG A 27 -26.07 -4.68 31.97
C ARG A 27 -26.97 -3.58 31.42
N THR A 28 -27.57 -3.79 30.26
CA THR A 28 -28.58 -2.91 29.66
C THR A 28 -29.48 -3.70 28.72
N GLU A 29 -30.72 -3.29 28.57
CA GLU A 29 -31.70 -4.01 27.75
C GLU A 29 -31.66 -3.59 26.28
N ARG A 30 -31.09 -2.42 25.97
CA ARG A 30 -31.22 -1.81 24.64
C ARG A 30 -29.89 -1.36 24.03
N TYR A 31 -29.71 -1.72 22.76
CA TYR A 31 -28.65 -1.23 21.90
C TYR A 31 -28.96 0.18 21.35
N ILE A 32 -28.76 1.21 22.17
CA ILE A 32 -29.18 2.60 21.84
C ILE A 32 -28.40 3.25 20.69
N THR A 33 -27.19 2.78 20.37
CA THR A 33 -26.39 3.40 19.30
C THR A 33 -26.92 3.12 17.89
N ALA A 34 -27.87 2.19 17.73
CA ALA A 34 -28.59 1.97 16.47
C ALA A 34 -29.38 3.21 16.03
N ASP A 35 -29.96 3.94 16.98
CA ASP A 35 -30.79 5.13 16.73
C ASP A 35 -29.98 6.30 16.18
N LEU A 36 -28.66 6.28 16.40
CA LEU A 36 -27.73 7.31 15.91
C LEU A 36 -27.31 7.08 14.45
N LYS A 37 -27.84 6.03 13.79
CA LYS A 37 -27.55 5.75 12.38
C LYS A 37 -28.11 6.86 11.50
N GLY A 38 -27.22 7.61 10.85
CA GLY A 38 -27.56 8.76 10.01
C GLY A 38 -27.57 10.12 10.73
N ALA A 39 -27.47 10.13 12.07
CA ALA A 39 -27.39 11.36 12.85
C ALA A 39 -26.06 12.12 12.66
N LEU A 40 -24.98 11.38 12.34
CA LEU A 40 -23.69 11.98 12.03
C LEU A 40 -23.65 12.46 10.57
N LYS A 41 -23.28 13.74 10.37
CA LYS A 41 -23.01 14.28 9.03
C LYS A 41 -22.05 13.35 8.28
N SER A 42 -22.49 12.83 7.15
CA SER A 42 -21.60 12.11 6.25
C SER A 42 -20.79 13.14 5.47
N VAL A 43 -19.47 13.10 5.60
CA VAL A 43 -18.62 13.74 4.61
C VAL A 43 -18.79 12.91 3.35
N LYS A 44 -19.29 13.50 2.25
CA LYS A 44 -19.14 12.90 0.92
C LYS A 44 -17.66 12.59 0.80
N LYS A 45 -17.30 11.30 0.73
CA LYS A 45 -15.93 10.92 0.42
C LYS A 45 -15.63 11.55 -0.93
N SER A 46 -14.92 12.68 -0.93
CA SER A 46 -14.22 13.11 -2.12
C SER A 46 -13.38 11.91 -2.51
N ASN A 47 -13.58 11.39 -3.71
CA ASN A 47 -12.70 10.37 -4.27
C ASN A 47 -11.31 10.96 -4.12
N TYR A 48 -10.50 10.42 -3.19
CA TYR A 48 -9.16 10.91 -2.90
C TYR A 48 -8.49 11.24 -4.23
N ASN A 49 -7.90 12.43 -4.33
CA ASN A 49 -7.21 12.86 -5.53
C ASN A 49 -6.19 11.77 -5.90
N ARG A 50 -6.56 11.00 -6.93
CA ARG A 50 -5.75 9.97 -7.55
C ARG A 50 -5.02 10.67 -8.67
N LEU A 51 -3.72 10.42 -8.77
CA LEU A 51 -2.99 10.73 -9.98
C LEU A 51 -3.72 10.04 -11.14
N LYS A 52 -4.09 10.77 -12.19
CA LYS A 52 -4.67 10.15 -13.38
C LYS A 52 -3.58 9.31 -14.07
N ILE A 53 -3.98 8.25 -14.77
CA ILE A 53 -3.03 7.40 -15.52
C ILE A 53 -2.25 8.26 -16.52
N ASP A 54 -2.90 9.23 -17.16
CA ASP A 54 -2.27 10.17 -18.11
C ASP A 54 -1.19 11.07 -17.47
N GLU A 55 -1.25 11.30 -16.15
CA GLU A 55 -0.26 12.08 -15.41
C GLU A 55 0.92 11.21 -14.90
N LEU A 56 0.82 9.88 -15.05
CA LEU A 56 1.83 8.94 -14.57
C LEU A 56 3.20 9.12 -15.26
N PRO A 57 3.29 9.30 -16.60
CA PRO A 57 4.57 9.58 -17.27
C PRO A 57 5.30 10.80 -16.69
N GLU A 58 4.58 11.91 -16.51
CA GLU A 58 5.14 13.15 -15.92
C GLU A 58 5.63 12.90 -14.49
N PHE A 59 4.82 12.19 -13.69
CA PHE A 59 5.18 11.84 -12.32
C PHE A 59 6.47 11.00 -12.27
N LEU A 60 6.57 9.98 -13.13
CA LEU A 60 7.74 9.10 -13.19
C LEU A 60 9.00 9.87 -13.58
N ASN A 61 8.91 10.79 -14.55
CA ASN A 61 10.02 11.65 -14.94
C ASN A 61 10.47 12.55 -13.77
N LYS A 62 9.52 13.18 -13.06
CA LYS A 62 9.81 13.98 -11.85
C LYS A 62 10.46 13.15 -10.74
N LEU A 63 10.03 11.90 -10.57
CA LEU A 63 10.64 10.98 -9.61
C LEU A 63 12.08 10.62 -10.00
N GLU A 64 12.40 10.52 -11.30
CA GLU A 64 13.77 10.25 -11.76
C GLU A 64 14.73 11.41 -11.51
N ILE A 65 14.29 12.67 -11.62
CA ILE A 65 15.13 13.84 -11.35
C ILE A 65 15.01 14.38 -9.91
N TYR A 66 14.23 13.70 -9.05
CA TYR A 66 14.00 14.12 -7.67
C TYR A 66 15.32 14.24 -6.88
N GLN A 67 15.58 15.47 -6.39
CA GLN A 67 16.80 15.87 -5.66
C GLN A 67 16.71 15.71 -4.14
N GLY A 68 15.64 15.09 -3.63
CA GLY A 68 15.55 14.78 -2.20
C GLY A 68 16.34 13.52 -1.83
N GLU A 69 16.10 13.01 -0.63
CA GLU A 69 16.80 11.84 -0.10
C GLU A 69 16.64 10.61 -1.00
N VAL A 70 17.76 9.99 -1.36
CA VAL A 70 17.84 8.84 -2.27
C VAL A 70 17.02 7.65 -1.75
N LEU A 71 17.08 7.37 -0.45
CA LEU A 71 16.31 6.29 0.17
C LEU A 71 14.80 6.52 0.02
N THR A 72 14.34 7.77 0.14
CA THR A 72 12.94 8.13 -0.08
C THR A 72 12.53 7.95 -1.54
N LYS A 73 13.40 8.31 -2.49
CA LYS A 73 13.18 8.05 -3.93
C LYS A 73 13.01 6.56 -4.20
N PHE A 74 13.87 5.73 -3.65
CA PHE A 74 13.77 4.28 -3.78
C PHE A 74 12.50 3.71 -3.14
N ALA A 75 12.07 4.23 -2.00
CA ALA A 75 10.82 3.83 -1.37
C ALA A 75 9.61 4.10 -2.29
N VAL A 76 9.54 5.29 -2.88
CA VAL A 76 8.44 5.64 -3.82
C VAL A 76 8.48 4.74 -5.05
N LYS A 77 9.65 4.50 -5.65
CA LYS A 77 9.79 3.59 -6.80
C LYS A 77 9.34 2.17 -6.47
N LEU A 78 9.76 1.63 -5.33
CA LEU A 78 9.38 0.27 -4.94
C LEU A 78 7.88 0.14 -4.70
N ILE A 79 7.21 1.13 -4.09
CA ILE A 79 5.75 1.10 -3.98
C ILE A 79 5.08 1.12 -5.35
N ILE A 80 5.61 1.87 -6.32
CA ILE A 80 5.01 1.91 -7.66
C ILE A 80 5.11 0.54 -8.31
N LEU A 81 6.27 -0.11 -8.23
CA LEU A 81 6.56 -1.39 -8.88
C LEU A 81 5.92 -2.60 -8.18
N THR A 82 5.79 -2.57 -6.85
CA THR A 82 5.28 -3.71 -6.07
C THR A 82 3.83 -3.53 -5.61
N PHE A 83 3.38 -2.27 -5.56
CA PHE A 83 2.07 -1.82 -5.10
C PHE A 83 1.62 -2.45 -3.78
N VAL A 84 2.57 -2.73 -2.88
CA VAL A 84 2.32 -3.08 -1.47
C VAL A 84 1.77 -1.88 -0.69
N ARG A 85 1.28 -2.10 0.54
CA ARG A 85 0.84 -0.99 1.39
C ARG A 85 2.05 -0.21 1.90
N THR A 86 1.87 1.08 2.14
CA THR A 86 2.93 1.96 2.63
C THR A 86 3.52 1.51 3.96
N ILE A 87 2.69 0.94 4.84
CA ILE A 87 3.16 0.39 6.12
C ILE A 87 3.99 -0.88 5.93
N GLU A 88 3.63 -1.72 4.95
CA GLU A 88 4.35 -2.95 4.61
C GLU A 88 5.74 -2.63 4.07
N LEU A 89 5.84 -1.66 3.15
CA LEU A 89 7.12 -1.19 2.59
C LEU A 89 8.01 -0.56 3.66
N ARG A 90 7.51 0.42 4.40
CA ARG A 90 8.35 1.15 5.36
C ARG A 90 8.85 0.21 6.45
N GLY A 91 8.03 -0.72 6.92
CA GLY A 91 8.41 -1.69 7.94
C GLY A 91 9.21 -2.89 7.43
N ALA A 92 9.57 -2.94 6.14
CA ALA A 92 10.23 -4.09 5.54
C ALA A 92 11.63 -4.31 6.13
N LYS A 93 11.93 -5.57 6.46
CA LYS A 93 13.23 -6.00 6.98
C LYS A 93 14.02 -6.79 5.95
N TRP A 94 15.34 -6.78 6.04
CA TRP A 94 16.21 -7.51 5.12
C TRP A 94 15.92 -9.02 5.07
N GLU A 95 15.58 -9.63 6.21
CA GLU A 95 15.25 -11.06 6.33
C GLU A 95 14.01 -11.49 5.51
N GLU A 96 13.18 -10.54 5.09
CA GLU A 96 11.97 -10.81 4.33
C GLU A 96 12.22 -10.95 2.84
N PHE A 97 13.37 -10.46 2.35
CA PHE A 97 13.71 -10.49 0.93
C PHE A 97 14.53 -11.73 0.61
N ASN A 98 13.94 -12.65 -0.15
CA ASN A 98 14.64 -13.75 -0.79
C ASN A 98 14.98 -13.35 -2.24
N LEU A 99 16.13 -12.72 -2.44
CA LEU A 99 16.54 -12.22 -3.75
C LEU A 99 16.84 -13.34 -4.75
N ASP A 100 17.31 -14.50 -4.28
CA ASP A 100 17.54 -15.68 -5.13
C ASP A 100 16.23 -16.18 -5.75
N LYS A 101 15.17 -16.27 -4.94
CA LYS A 101 13.82 -16.63 -5.39
C LYS A 101 13.04 -15.48 -6.00
N LYS A 102 13.59 -14.25 -5.95
CA LYS A 102 12.94 -13.02 -6.42
C LYS A 102 11.60 -12.77 -5.70
N GLU A 103 11.59 -12.95 -4.39
CA GLU A 103 10.39 -12.90 -3.56
C GLU A 103 10.61 -12.03 -2.33
N TRP A 104 9.56 -11.30 -1.95
CA TRP A 104 9.48 -10.61 -0.66
C TRP A 104 8.34 -11.20 0.18
N HIS A 105 8.68 -11.70 1.36
CA HIS A 105 7.79 -12.42 2.27
C HIS A 105 7.37 -11.53 3.44
N ILE A 106 6.20 -10.93 3.32
CA ILE A 106 5.67 -10.02 4.32
C ILE A 106 5.00 -10.83 5.45
N PRO A 107 5.45 -10.69 6.71
CA PRO A 107 4.93 -11.47 7.83
C PRO A 107 3.49 -11.09 8.17
N SER A 108 2.73 -12.06 8.68
CA SER A 108 1.31 -11.91 9.06
C SER A 108 1.06 -10.76 10.02
N ASP A 109 2.01 -10.45 10.91
CA ASP A 109 1.86 -9.42 11.94
C ASP A 109 1.76 -8.01 11.35
N ARG A 110 2.31 -7.78 10.16
CA ARG A 110 2.15 -6.52 9.41
C ARG A 110 1.03 -6.56 8.38
N MET A 111 0.34 -7.70 8.27
CA MET A 111 -0.76 -7.89 7.34
C MET A 111 -2.10 -7.67 8.03
N LYS A 112 -2.95 -6.85 7.41
CA LYS A 112 -4.31 -6.58 7.91
C LYS A 112 -5.15 -7.85 8.13
N MET A 113 -4.86 -8.90 7.36
CA MET A 113 -5.60 -10.17 7.38
C MET A 113 -4.87 -11.30 8.11
N LYS A 114 -3.72 -11.03 8.76
CA LYS A 114 -2.90 -12.03 9.45
C LYS A 114 -2.47 -13.25 8.61
N GLU A 115 -2.51 -13.13 7.29
CA GLU A 115 -1.95 -14.13 6.37
C GLU A 115 -0.62 -13.65 5.82
N LYS A 116 0.35 -14.57 5.68
CA LYS A 116 1.62 -14.30 5.02
C LYS A 116 1.36 -13.85 3.58
N HIS A 117 2.00 -12.77 3.16
CA HIS A 117 1.89 -12.27 1.80
C HIS A 117 3.23 -12.39 1.08
N ILE A 118 3.25 -13.17 0.00
CA ILE A 118 4.40 -13.33 -0.88
C ILE A 118 4.23 -12.36 -2.05
N VAL A 119 5.20 -11.47 -2.24
CA VAL A 119 5.28 -10.47 -3.30
C VAL A 119 6.39 -10.87 -4.28
N PRO A 120 6.06 -11.35 -5.49
CA PRO A 120 7.03 -11.52 -6.55
C PRO A 120 7.71 -10.20 -6.91
N LEU A 121 9.03 -10.23 -7.09
CA LEU A 121 9.85 -9.08 -7.42
C LEU A 121 10.27 -9.13 -8.89
N SER A 122 10.00 -8.04 -9.59
CA SER A 122 10.55 -7.80 -10.93
C SER A 122 12.05 -7.47 -10.86
N ARG A 123 12.74 -7.58 -12.00
CA ARG A 123 14.16 -7.21 -12.14
C ARG A 123 14.42 -5.76 -11.66
N GLN A 124 13.52 -4.84 -11.99
CA GLN A 124 13.58 -3.44 -11.57
C GLN A 124 13.51 -3.29 -10.05
N ALA A 125 12.59 -4.01 -9.41
CA ALA A 125 12.42 -3.97 -7.96
C ALA A 125 13.67 -4.53 -7.26
N ILE A 126 14.21 -5.66 -7.73
CA ILE A 126 15.44 -6.28 -7.21
C ILE A 126 16.60 -5.29 -7.28
N LYS A 127 16.81 -4.66 -8.45
CA LYS A 127 17.87 -3.66 -8.65
C LYS A 127 17.77 -2.49 -7.67
N ILE A 128 16.56 -2.08 -7.29
CA ILE A 128 16.38 -1.03 -6.28
C ILE A 128 16.76 -1.56 -4.89
N VAL A 129 16.33 -2.77 -4.52
CA VAL A 129 16.67 -3.38 -3.23
C VAL A 129 18.19 -3.56 -3.09
N GLU A 130 18.87 -4.02 -4.13
CA GLU A 130 20.33 -4.14 -4.18
C GLU A 130 21.01 -2.78 -4.00
N LYS A 131 20.56 -1.74 -4.73
CA LYS A 131 21.06 -0.37 -4.55
C LYS A 131 20.85 0.18 -3.14
N ILE A 132 19.74 -0.15 -2.48
CA ILE A 132 19.53 0.23 -1.08
C ILE A 132 20.55 -0.47 -0.19
N LYS A 133 20.82 -1.75 -0.45
CA LYS A 133 21.80 -2.54 0.32
C LYS A 133 23.22 -1.97 0.18
N GLU A 134 23.58 -1.49 -1.01
CA GLU A 134 24.86 -0.80 -1.29
C GLU A 134 25.04 0.51 -0.52
N LEU A 135 23.95 1.18 -0.09
CA LEU A 135 24.05 2.38 0.75
C LEU A 135 24.58 2.08 2.16
N GLY A 136 24.61 0.81 2.58
CA GLY A 136 25.37 0.37 3.75
C GLY A 136 24.82 0.85 5.11
N PHE A 137 23.50 1.04 5.23
CA PHE A 137 22.90 1.40 6.52
C PHE A 137 22.99 0.24 7.51
N ASP A 138 23.49 0.50 8.72
CA ASP A 138 23.46 -0.45 9.83
C ASP A 138 22.06 -0.50 10.47
N SER A 139 21.15 -1.27 9.86
CA SER A 139 19.78 -1.44 10.32
C SER A 139 19.18 -2.76 9.85
N GLU A 140 18.29 -3.33 10.66
CA GLU A 140 17.45 -4.47 10.24
C GLU A 140 16.44 -4.09 9.15
N TYR A 141 16.05 -2.80 9.08
CA TYR A 141 15.07 -2.29 8.14
C TYR A 141 15.72 -1.95 6.79
N VAL A 142 15.01 -2.25 5.71
CA VAL A 142 15.39 -1.81 4.35
C VAL A 142 15.25 -0.29 4.21
N PHE A 143 14.27 0.30 4.90
CA PHE A 143 14.04 1.74 4.95
C PHE A 143 14.20 2.25 6.38
N PRO A 144 15.43 2.37 6.89
CA PRO A 144 15.66 2.88 8.24
C PRO A 144 15.24 4.34 8.36
N ASN A 145 14.98 4.77 9.60
CA ASN A 145 14.96 6.20 9.90
C ASN A 145 16.40 6.72 9.97
N VAL A 146 16.79 7.53 8.98
CA VAL A 146 18.17 8.05 8.87
C VAL A 146 18.60 8.97 10.02
N GLN A 147 17.65 9.62 10.72
CA GLN A 147 17.96 10.53 11.84
C GLN A 147 18.04 9.80 13.18
N LYS A 148 17.22 8.75 13.33
CA LYS A 148 17.13 7.92 14.53
C LYS A 148 17.22 6.49 14.04
N LEU A 149 18.45 5.94 13.94
CA LEU A 149 18.72 4.58 13.44
C LEU A 149 17.91 3.45 14.14
N LYS A 150 17.15 3.79 15.19
CA LYS A 150 16.09 2.97 15.76
C LYS A 150 14.76 3.17 15.01
N GLY A 151 14.33 2.12 14.32
CA GLY A 151 13.05 2.05 13.62
C GLY A 151 13.15 2.41 12.14
N HIS A 152 11.99 2.55 11.50
CA HIS A 152 11.90 2.69 10.06
C HIS A 152 11.39 4.07 9.61
N MET A 153 11.53 4.34 8.31
CA MET A 153 11.06 5.54 7.62
C MET A 153 9.61 5.87 8.00
N SER A 154 9.32 7.17 8.20
CA SER A 154 7.96 7.63 8.50
C SER A 154 7.10 7.72 7.24
N GLU A 155 5.77 7.60 7.38
CA GLU A 155 4.85 7.80 6.25
C GLU A 155 4.96 9.23 5.69
N ASN A 156 5.11 10.20 6.60
CA ASN A 156 5.26 11.61 6.25
C ASN A 156 6.47 11.84 5.36
N THR A 157 7.58 11.12 5.55
CA THR A 157 8.78 11.24 4.70
C THR A 157 8.44 11.02 3.22
N MET A 158 7.68 9.97 2.92
CA MET A 158 7.24 9.66 1.55
C MET A 158 6.19 10.68 1.06
N LEU A 159 5.25 11.10 1.90
CA LEU A 159 4.25 12.13 1.54
C LEU A 159 4.90 13.48 1.22
N TYR A 160 5.96 13.86 1.95
CA TYR A 160 6.73 15.07 1.68
C TYR A 160 7.54 14.98 0.37
N ALA A 161 7.96 13.79 -0.06
CA ALA A 161 8.53 13.63 -1.40
C ALA A 161 7.51 13.93 -2.49
N LEU A 162 6.28 13.41 -2.37
CA LEU A 162 5.18 13.74 -3.29
C LEU A 162 4.86 15.25 -3.26
N TYR A 163 4.86 15.87 -2.07
CA TYR A 163 4.70 17.32 -1.92
C TYR A 163 5.75 18.09 -2.73
N ARG A 164 7.04 17.75 -2.55
CA ARG A 164 8.16 18.40 -3.23
C ARG A 164 8.14 18.23 -4.75
N MET A 165 7.54 17.15 -5.25
CA MET A 165 7.31 16.95 -6.68
C MET A 165 6.08 17.70 -7.23
N GLY A 166 5.36 18.46 -6.40
CA GLY A 166 4.17 19.22 -6.80
C GLY A 166 2.86 18.42 -6.75
N TYR A 167 2.87 17.23 -6.15
CA TYR A 167 1.69 16.36 -6.05
C TYR A 167 1.00 16.43 -4.68
N HIS A 168 1.23 17.50 -3.91
CA HIS A 168 0.55 17.70 -2.64
C HIS A 168 -0.96 17.67 -2.81
N ARG A 169 -1.64 16.82 -2.03
CA ARG A 169 -3.07 16.57 -2.13
C ARG A 169 -3.55 16.13 -3.51
N ARG A 170 -2.69 15.91 -4.51
CA ARG A 170 -3.06 15.44 -5.86
C ARG A 170 -2.82 13.94 -6.03
N ALA A 171 -1.85 13.41 -5.31
CA ALA A 171 -1.57 11.99 -5.24
C ALA A 171 -1.42 11.56 -3.77
N THR A 172 -1.77 10.31 -3.51
CA THR A 172 -1.41 9.62 -2.29
C THR A 172 -0.58 8.40 -2.66
N ILE A 173 0.26 7.93 -1.75
CA ILE A 173 1.03 6.71 -1.94
C ILE A 173 0.07 5.52 -2.18
N HIS A 174 -1.10 5.52 -1.54
CA HIS A 174 -2.17 4.57 -1.80
C HIS A 174 -2.80 4.68 -3.21
N GLY A 175 -2.72 5.86 -3.85
CA GLY A 175 -3.23 6.08 -5.20
C GLY A 175 -2.55 5.20 -6.24
N PHE A 176 -1.25 4.90 -6.08
CA PHE A 176 -0.52 4.03 -7.00
C PHE A 176 -1.07 2.60 -7.05
N ARG A 177 -1.60 2.09 -5.94
CA ARG A 177 -2.23 0.77 -5.90
C ARG A 177 -3.50 0.69 -6.75
N ALA A 178 -4.29 1.77 -6.75
CA ALA A 178 -5.47 1.86 -7.58
C ALA A 178 -5.09 1.95 -9.07
N ILE A 179 -4.05 2.72 -9.39
CA ILE A 179 -3.52 2.83 -10.75
C ILE A 179 -3.01 1.48 -11.26
N ALA A 180 -2.19 0.78 -10.47
CA ALA A 180 -1.69 -0.55 -10.81
C ALA A 180 -2.85 -1.54 -11.05
N SER A 181 -3.86 -1.53 -10.17
CA SER A 181 -5.05 -2.36 -10.34
C SER A 181 -5.79 -2.06 -11.63
N THR A 182 -6.01 -0.78 -11.97
CA THR A 182 -6.66 -0.39 -13.23
C THR A 182 -5.86 -0.85 -14.45
N ILE A 183 -4.57 -0.53 -14.51
CA ILE A 183 -3.68 -0.91 -15.63
C ILE A 183 -3.70 -2.43 -15.86
N LEU A 184 -3.55 -3.21 -14.78
CA LEU A 184 -3.51 -4.67 -14.88
C LEU A 184 -4.84 -5.29 -15.31
N ASN A 185 -5.97 -4.70 -14.90
CA ASN A 185 -7.28 -5.16 -15.35
C ASN A 185 -7.53 -4.79 -16.83
N GLU A 186 -7.10 -3.61 -17.27
CA GLU A 186 -7.22 -3.17 -18.66
C GLU A 186 -6.34 -3.99 -19.61
N GLU A 187 -5.17 -4.45 -19.16
CA GLU A 187 -4.32 -5.38 -19.91
C GLU A 187 -4.90 -6.81 -19.95
N GLY A 188 -5.91 -7.13 -19.14
CA GLY A 188 -6.59 -8.42 -19.16
C GLY A 188 -5.98 -9.50 -18.25
N PHE A 189 -5.12 -9.14 -17.28
CA PHE A 189 -4.69 -10.10 -16.26
C PHE A 189 -5.87 -10.58 -15.41
N LYS A 190 -5.79 -11.83 -14.92
CA LYS A 190 -6.87 -12.39 -14.10
C LYS A 190 -7.03 -11.59 -12.80
N SER A 191 -8.27 -11.23 -12.48
CA SER A 191 -8.62 -10.48 -11.27
C SER A 191 -8.07 -11.14 -10.00
N ASP A 192 -8.12 -12.47 -9.90
CA ASP A 192 -7.60 -13.22 -8.76
C ASP A 192 -6.10 -12.99 -8.52
N TRP A 193 -5.30 -12.84 -9.59
CA TRP A 193 -3.87 -12.56 -9.48
C TRP A 193 -3.61 -11.14 -8.95
N ILE A 194 -4.37 -10.18 -9.47
CA ILE A 194 -4.29 -8.76 -9.09
C ILE A 194 -4.70 -8.59 -7.62
N GLU A 195 -5.83 -9.16 -7.21
CA GLU A 195 -6.34 -9.08 -5.85
C GLU A 195 -5.42 -9.82 -4.86
N ARG A 196 -4.86 -10.97 -5.25
CA ARG A 196 -3.85 -11.68 -4.45
C ARG A 196 -2.59 -10.83 -4.26
N GLN A 197 -2.12 -10.15 -5.30
CA GLN A 197 -0.98 -9.26 -5.24
C GLN A 197 -1.24 -8.00 -4.41
N LEU A 198 -2.46 -7.47 -4.44
CA LEU A 198 -2.87 -6.38 -3.56
C LEU A 198 -3.11 -6.84 -2.11
N ALA A 199 -3.00 -8.14 -1.81
CA ALA A 199 -3.39 -8.71 -0.53
C ALA A 199 -4.78 -8.22 -0.10
N HIS A 200 -5.70 -8.18 -1.06
CA HIS A 200 -7.11 -7.96 -0.80
C HIS A 200 -7.74 -9.28 -0.40
N SER A 201 -8.65 -9.23 0.58
CA SER A 201 -9.45 -10.41 0.91
C SER A 201 -10.54 -10.60 -0.14
N GLU A 202 -10.74 -11.85 -0.54
CA GLU A 202 -11.83 -12.21 -1.44
C GLU A 202 -13.15 -11.90 -0.73
N ARG A 203 -13.95 -10.97 -1.29
CA ARG A 203 -15.18 -10.49 -0.65
C ARG A 203 -16.31 -11.51 -0.66
N ASN A 204 -16.20 -12.53 -1.52
CA ASN A 204 -17.19 -13.57 -1.64
C ASN A 204 -16.80 -14.75 -0.73
N SER A 205 -17.50 -14.88 0.40
CA SER A 205 -17.23 -15.90 1.42
C SER A 205 -17.26 -17.33 0.87
N ILE A 206 -18.01 -17.58 -0.21
CA ILE A 206 -18.08 -18.88 -0.87
C ILE A 206 -16.82 -19.17 -1.70
N ARG A 207 -16.19 -18.17 -2.34
CA ARG A 207 -14.92 -18.37 -3.08
C ARG A 207 -13.70 -18.39 -2.17
N ALA A 208 -13.74 -17.59 -1.10
CA ALA A 208 -12.66 -17.49 -0.12
C ALA A 208 -12.31 -18.83 0.55
N SER A 209 -13.27 -19.75 0.69
CA SER A 209 -13.03 -21.08 1.25
C SER A 209 -12.29 -22.04 0.30
N TYR A 210 -12.24 -21.73 -1.00
CA TYR A 210 -11.62 -22.60 -2.01
C TYR A 210 -10.34 -22.04 -2.63
N ASN A 211 -10.08 -20.73 -2.53
CA ASN A 211 -8.98 -20.09 -3.26
C ASN A 211 -7.71 -19.88 -2.42
N TYR A 212 -7.01 -20.97 -2.10
CA TYR A 212 -5.69 -20.96 -1.43
C TYR A 212 -4.52 -20.73 -2.41
N ALA A 213 -4.79 -20.66 -3.71
CA ALA A 213 -3.77 -20.59 -4.74
C ALA A 213 -2.98 -19.27 -4.66
N GLN A 214 -1.64 -19.37 -4.65
CA GLN A 214 -0.75 -18.21 -4.62
C GLN A 214 -0.51 -17.59 -6.00
N TYR A 215 -0.76 -18.35 -7.07
CA TYR A 215 -0.51 -17.97 -8.48
C TYR A 215 0.87 -17.36 -8.70
N LEU A 216 1.92 -17.93 -8.08
CA LEU A 216 3.24 -17.28 -8.06
C LEU A 216 3.88 -17.22 -9.44
N THR A 217 3.69 -18.23 -10.29
CA THR A 217 4.25 -18.25 -11.65
C THR A 217 3.64 -17.12 -12.47
N GLU A 218 2.32 -17.03 -12.50
CA GLU A 218 1.58 -16.05 -13.28
C GLU A 218 1.73 -14.63 -12.71
N ARG A 219 1.78 -14.50 -11.38
CA ARG A 219 2.09 -13.22 -10.74
C ARG A 219 3.52 -12.76 -11.00
N ARG A 220 4.50 -13.67 -11.13
CA ARG A 220 5.87 -13.26 -11.53
C ARG A 220 5.86 -12.64 -12.92
N GLU A 221 5.16 -13.25 -13.87
CA GLU A 221 5.01 -12.70 -15.23
C GLU A 221 4.27 -11.36 -15.21
N MET A 222 3.15 -11.27 -14.50
CA MET A 222 2.38 -10.04 -14.32
C MET A 222 3.22 -8.91 -13.71
N MET A 223 3.94 -9.19 -12.63
CA MET A 223 4.78 -8.19 -11.95
C MET A 223 5.96 -7.74 -12.82
N GLN A 224 6.51 -8.64 -13.64
CA GLN A 224 7.58 -8.28 -14.57
C GLN A 224 7.04 -7.41 -15.72
N TRP A 225 5.93 -7.83 -16.34
CA TRP A 225 5.26 -7.06 -17.40
C TRP A 225 4.90 -5.66 -16.91
N TYR A 226 4.31 -5.54 -15.71
CA TYR A 226 3.92 -4.25 -15.15
C TYR A 226 5.13 -3.34 -14.92
N SER A 227 6.24 -3.87 -14.42
CA SER A 227 7.47 -3.08 -14.29
C SER A 227 8.04 -2.63 -15.63
N ASP A 228 8.00 -3.49 -16.64
CA ASP A 228 8.46 -3.16 -18.00
C ASP A 228 7.55 -2.08 -18.63
N TYR A 229 6.24 -2.15 -18.40
CA TYR A 229 5.26 -1.13 -18.77
C TYR A 229 5.54 0.22 -18.08
N ILE A 230 5.76 0.23 -16.76
CA ILE A 230 6.11 1.44 -16.00
C ILE A 230 7.42 2.08 -16.50
N ASP A 231 8.43 1.27 -16.84
CA ASP A 231 9.65 1.79 -17.44
C ASP A 231 9.41 2.36 -18.85
N SER A 232 8.53 1.74 -19.65
CA SER A 232 8.18 2.24 -20.98
C SER A 232 7.46 3.59 -20.97
N MET A 233 6.75 3.90 -19.88
CA MET A 233 6.08 5.19 -19.67
C MET A 233 7.04 6.33 -19.32
N LYS A 234 8.29 6.03 -18.95
CA LYS A 234 9.31 7.06 -18.75
C LYS A 234 9.73 7.55 -20.12
N ASN A 235 9.66 8.86 -20.33
CA ASN A 235 10.16 9.43 -21.57
C ASN A 235 11.67 9.20 -21.62
N LYS A 236 12.16 8.52 -22.66
CA LYS A 236 13.60 8.31 -22.92
C LYS A 236 14.37 9.61 -23.26
N ASN A 237 13.72 10.77 -23.16
CA ASN A 237 14.22 12.08 -23.58
C ASN A 237 14.43 13.02 -22.38
N LEU A 238 15.20 12.58 -21.38
CA LEU A 238 15.78 13.44 -20.35
C LEU A 238 17.28 13.16 -20.24
#